data_AF-A0A7X9FMZ6-F1
#
_entry.id   AF-A0A7X9FMZ6-F1
#
_cell.length_a   1.000
_cell.length_b   1.000
_cell.length_c   1.000
_cell.angle_alpha   90.00
_cell.angle_beta   90.00
_cell.angle_gamma   90.00
#
_symmetry.space_group_name_H-M   'P 1'
#
loop_
_entity.id
_entity.type
_entity.pdbx_description
1 polymer ?
#
loop_
_entity_poly.entity_id
_entity_poly.type
_entity_poly.pdbx_seq_one_letter_code
_entity_poly.pdbx_strand_id
1 'polypeptide(L)'
;MRFSRAVDAYRWYRVTRYQADHPEVMPRAFYHARPMQRAVEALRDIEKILAGLDAGKRRALRDNTPEFAGACAALEKGLREGGYLGP
;
A
#
# COMPACT_ATOMS: atom_id res chain seq x y z
N MET A 1 9.79 -6.52 -0.96
CA MET A 1 9.61 -5.25 -1.69
C MET A 1 9.84 -4.13 -0.68
N ARG A 2 10.48 -3.02 -1.05
CA ARG A 2 10.70 -1.90 -0.12
C ARG A 2 10.36 -0.59 -0.82
N PHE A 3 9.77 0.33 -0.08
CA PHE A 3 9.42 1.67 -0.51
C PHE A 3 10.30 2.69 0.21
N SER A 4 10.54 3.83 -0.45
CA SER A 4 11.30 4.93 0.13
C SER A 4 10.44 5.78 1.06
N ARG A 5 9.13 5.90 0.78
CA ARG A 5 8.18 6.69 1.58
C ARG A 5 6.83 5.98 1.70
N ALA A 6 6.09 6.29 2.77
CA ALA A 6 4.74 5.75 2.98
C ALA A 6 3.76 6.11 1.85
N VAL A 7 3.91 7.31 1.27
CA VAL A 7 3.09 7.75 0.12
C VAL A 7 3.33 6.89 -1.12
N ASP A 8 4.57 6.41 -1.33
CA ASP A 8 4.91 5.56 -2.48
C ASP A 8 4.27 4.18 -2.31
N ALA A 9 4.35 3.61 -1.10
CA ALA A 9 3.68 2.36 -0.75
C ALA A 9 2.16 2.46 -0.92
N TYR A 10 1.56 3.59 -0.50
CA TYR A 10 0.13 3.82 -0.62
C TYR A 10 -0.33 3.96 -2.09
N ARG A 11 0.43 4.71 -2.91
CA ARG A 11 0.17 4.82 -4.35
C ARG A 11 0.29 3.47 -5.05
N TRP A 12 1.35 2.71 -4.74
CA TRP A 12 1.54 1.37 -5.27
C TRP A 12 0.39 0.44 -4.88
N TYR A 13 -0.03 0.46 -3.61
CA TYR A 13 -1.18 -0.32 -3.13
C TYR A 13 -2.44 -0.01 -3.94
N ARG A 14 -2.78 1.27 -4.11
CA ARG A 14 -3.98 1.68 -4.85
C ARG A 14 -3.96 1.20 -6.30
N VAL A 15 -2.84 1.37 -6.99
CA VAL A 15 -2.70 0.96 -8.38
C VAL A 15 -2.77 -0.56 -8.51
N THR A 16 -2.06 -1.28 -7.64
CA THR A 16 -1.99 -2.74 -7.69
C THR A 16 -3.33 -3.38 -7.28
N ARG A 17 -4.05 -2.79 -6.32
CA ARG A 17 -5.39 -3.25 -5.93
C ARG A 17 -6.38 -3.09 -7.08
N TYR A 18 -6.37 -1.94 -7.74
CA TYR A 18 -7.20 -1.70 -8.93
C TYR A 18 -6.88 -2.71 -10.04
N GLN A 19 -5.61 -2.98 -10.32
CA GLN A 19 -5.21 -3.98 -11.31
C GLN A 19 -5.56 -5.42 -10.92
N ALA A 20 -5.53 -5.75 -9.62
CA ALA A 20 -5.96 -7.06 -9.14
C ALA A 20 -7.47 -7.25 -9.28
N ASP A 21 -8.25 -6.19 -9.10
CA ASP A 21 -9.70 -6.21 -9.31
C ASP A 21 -10.06 -6.14 -10.80
N HIS A 22 -9.15 -5.69 -11.67
CA HIS A 22 -9.35 -5.49 -13.12
C HIS A 22 -8.21 -6.19 -13.89
N PRO A 23 -8.24 -7.52 -14.03
CA PRO A 23 -7.14 -8.30 -14.61
C PRO A 23 -6.75 -7.86 -16.02
N GLU A 24 -7.67 -7.26 -16.77
CA GLU A 24 -7.48 -6.73 -18.13
C GLU A 24 -6.49 -5.56 -18.19
N VAL A 25 -6.28 -4.83 -17.08
CA VAL A 25 -5.30 -3.74 -16.99
C VAL A 25 -3.99 -4.15 -16.32
N MET A 26 -3.81 -5.44 -16.00
CA MET A 26 -2.66 -5.91 -15.25
C MET A 26 -1.37 -5.88 -16.12
N PRO A 27 -0.29 -5.21 -15.69
CA PRO A 27 0.92 -5.07 -16.49
C PRO A 27 1.57 -6.42 -16.79
N ARG A 28 2.16 -6.55 -18.00
CA ARG A 28 2.82 -7.79 -18.39
C ARG A 28 3.95 -8.23 -17.45
N ALA A 29 4.56 -7.30 -16.72
CA ALA A 29 5.59 -7.58 -15.72
C ALA A 29 5.11 -8.48 -14.55
N PHE A 30 3.80 -8.56 -14.31
CA PHE A 30 3.21 -9.45 -13.31
C PHE A 30 2.95 -10.88 -13.82
N TYR A 31 3.16 -11.19 -15.12
CA TYR A 31 2.99 -12.56 -15.63
C TYR A 31 4.03 -13.55 -15.08
N HIS A 32 5.10 -13.08 -14.43
CA HIS A 32 6.04 -13.95 -13.75
C HIS A 32 5.55 -14.31 -12.33
N ALA A 33 5.44 -15.60 -12.04
CA ALA A 33 4.89 -16.12 -10.79
C ALA A 33 5.56 -15.57 -9.52
N ARG A 34 6.89 -15.41 -9.52
CA ARG A 34 7.66 -14.94 -8.34
C ARG A 34 7.44 -13.45 -8.02
N PRO A 35 7.56 -12.51 -8.98
CA PRO A 35 7.15 -11.11 -8.78
C PRO A 35 5.69 -10.96 -8.33
N MET A 36 4.78 -11.76 -8.90
CA MET A 36 3.36 -11.70 -8.56
C MET A 36 3.07 -12.17 -7.14
N GLN A 37 3.67 -13.28 -6.70
CA GLN A 37 3.49 -13.77 -5.34
C GLN A 37 3.92 -12.72 -4.29
N ARG A 38 5.10 -12.13 -4.46
CA ARG A 38 5.59 -11.07 -3.55
C ARG A 38 4.70 -9.83 -3.54
N ALA A 39 4.11 -9.49 -4.68
CA ALA A 39 3.18 -8.37 -4.76
C ALA A 39 1.85 -8.68 -4.06
N VAL A 40 1.33 -9.90 -4.18
CA VAL A 40 0.11 -10.33 -3.46
C VAL A 40 0.33 -10.33 -1.95
N GLU A 41 1.48 -10.82 -1.48
CA GLU A 41 1.87 -10.77 -0.07
C GLU A 41 1.94 -9.32 0.44
N ALA A 42 2.67 -8.46 -0.28
CA ALA A 42 2.78 -7.04 0.06
C ALA A 42 1.43 -6.32 0.05
N LEU A 43 0.55 -6.64 -0.90
CA LEU A 43 -0.78 -6.05 -0.99
C LEU A 43 -1.64 -6.43 0.22
N ARG A 44 -1.64 -7.70 0.62
CA ARG A 44 -2.37 -8.19 1.80
C ARG A 44 -1.86 -7.58 3.10
N ASP A 45 -0.54 -7.44 3.24
CA ASP A 45 0.03 -6.87 4.45
C ASP A 45 -0.24 -5.37 4.56
N ILE A 46 -0.13 -4.62 3.45
CA ILE A 46 -0.51 -3.20 3.43
C ILE A 46 -2.01 -3.03 3.68
N GLU A 47 -2.86 -3.91 3.16
CA GLU A 47 -4.30 -3.92 3.44
C GLU A 47 -4.59 -4.13 4.94
N LYS A 48 -3.88 -5.04 5.61
CA LYS A 48 -3.98 -5.21 7.07
C LYS A 48 -3.54 -3.97 7.84
N ILE A 49 -2.43 -3.34 7.43
CA ILE A 49 -1.94 -2.10 8.06
C ILE A 49 -3.02 -1.00 7.93
N LEU A 50 -3.61 -0.83 6.73
CA LEU A 50 -4.68 0.13 6.49
C LEU A 50 -5.96 -0.20 7.27
N ALA A 51 -6.30 -1.48 7.41
CA ALA A 51 -7.44 -1.93 8.21
C ALA A 51 -7.26 -1.61 9.70
N GLY A 52 -6.02 -1.64 10.20
CA GLY A 52 -5.66 -1.23 11.57
C GLY A 52 -5.70 0.29 11.83
N LEU A 53 -5.76 1.12 10.78
CA LEU A 53 -5.99 2.55 10.93
C LEU A 53 -7.47 2.83 11.25
N ASP A 54 -7.76 3.89 11.99
CA ASP A 54 -9.14 4.35 12.15
C ASP A 54 -9.72 4.87 10.82
N ALA A 55 -11.05 4.93 10.74
CA ALA A 55 -11.75 5.36 9.54
C ALA A 55 -11.39 6.79 9.11
N GLY A 56 -11.07 7.68 10.06
CA GLY A 56 -10.64 9.05 9.81
C GLY A 56 -9.30 9.09 9.09
N LYS A 57 -8.31 8.33 9.57
CA LYS A 57 -7.00 8.20 8.94
C LYS A 57 -7.08 7.57 7.55
N ARG A 58 -7.90 6.53 7.36
CA ARG A 58 -8.13 5.95 6.03
C ARG A 58 -8.73 6.97 5.07
N ARG A 59 -9.72 7.73 5.53
CA ARG A 59 -10.33 8.81 4.74
C ARG A 59 -9.30 9.90 4.42
N ALA A 60 -8.50 10.29 5.38
CA ALA A 60 -7.45 11.29 5.19
C ALA A 60 -6.45 10.88 4.13
N LEU A 61 -5.99 9.62 4.13
CA LEU A 61 -5.11 9.08 3.09
C LEU A 61 -5.76 9.08 1.70
N ARG A 62 -7.07 8.77 1.63
CA ARG A 62 -7.80 8.70 0.36
C ARG A 62 -8.12 10.07 -0.24
N ASP A 63 -8.62 10.97 0.59
CA ASP A 63 -9.22 12.25 0.19
C ASP A 63 -8.24 13.43 0.35
N ASN A 64 -7.03 13.17 0.87
CA ASN A 64 -6.00 14.18 1.15
C ASN A 64 -6.52 15.32 2.05
N THR A 65 -7.17 14.94 3.16
CA THR A 65 -7.74 15.89 4.13
C THR A 65 -6.65 16.52 5.01
N PRO A 66 -6.96 17.53 5.85
CA PRO A 66 -5.97 18.15 6.75
C PRO A 66 -5.22 17.16 7.66
N GLU A 67 -5.85 16.05 8.02
CA GLU A 67 -5.27 14.98 8.84
C GLU A 67 -4.30 14.07 8.06
N PHE A 68 -4.09 14.33 6.77
CA PHE A 68 -3.26 13.52 5.88
C PHE A 68 -1.86 13.28 6.46
N ALA A 69 -1.22 14.31 7.03
CA ALA A 69 0.10 14.17 7.63
C ALA A 69 0.12 13.16 8.78
N GLY A 70 -0.88 13.21 9.67
CA GLY A 70 -1.01 12.26 10.78
C GLY A 70 -1.35 10.85 10.33
N ALA A 71 -2.16 10.73 9.28
CA ALA A 71 -2.48 9.44 8.67
C ALA A 71 -1.29 8.82 7.94
N CYS A 72 -0.48 9.62 7.26
CA CYS A 72 0.79 9.21 6.66
C CYS A 72 1.79 8.73 7.72
N ALA A 73 1.91 9.41 8.85
CA ALA A 73 2.78 8.97 9.95
C ALA A 73 2.34 7.63 10.53
N ALA A 74 1.03 7.42 10.72
CA ALA A 74 0.49 6.16 11.19
C ALA A 74 0.72 5.01 10.19
N LEU A 75 0.56 5.29 8.89
CA LEU A 75 0.88 4.34 7.83
C LEU A 75 2.39 4.04 7.78
N GLU A 76 3.24 5.06 7.89
CA GLU A 76 4.70 4.91 7.90
C GLU A 76 5.16 3.99 9.04
N LYS A 77 4.58 4.16 10.24
CA LYS A 77 4.85 3.28 11.37
C LYS A 77 4.54 1.82 11.04
N GLY A 78 3.34 1.53 10.55
CA GLY A 78 2.94 0.16 10.19
C GLY A 78 3.79 -0.44 9.07
N LEU A 79 4.18 0.37 8.07
CA LEU A 79 5.05 -0.08 7.00
C LEU A 79 6.49 -0.35 7.46
N ARG A 80 7.04 0.42 8.40
CA ARG A 80 8.35 0.13 9.02
C ARG A 80 8.30 -1.16 9.81
N GLU A 81 7.28 -1.35 10.64
CA GLU A 81 7.08 -2.58 11.43
C GLU A 81 6.94 -3.82 10.53
N GLY A 82 6.28 -3.68 9.37
CA GLY A 82 6.18 -4.74 8.36
C GLY A 82 7.41 -4.90 7.46
N GLY A 83 8.48 -4.11 7.64
CA GLY A 83 9.70 -4.18 6.82
C GLY A 83 9.53 -3.70 5.36
N TYR A 84 8.44 -2.98 5.08
CA TYR A 84 8.10 -2.43 3.76
C TYR A 84 8.73 -1.07 3.49
N LEU A 85 9.27 -0.40 4.51
CA LEU A 85 10.09 0.79 4.33
C LEU A 85 11.57 0.46 4.48
N GLY A 86 12.39 1.09 3.63
CA GLY A 86 13.84 1.07 3.81
C GLY A 86 14.27 1.75 5.12
N PRO A 87 15.49 1.47 5.60
CA PRO A 87 16.10 2.24 6.69
C PRO A 87 16.16 3.73 6.35
#